data_AF-A0AAN4ZEQ5-F1
#
_entry.id   AF-A0AAN4ZEQ5-F1
#
_cell.length_a   1.000
_cell.length_b   1.000
_cell.length_c   1.000
_cell.angle_alpha   90.00
_cell.angle_beta   90.00
_cell.angle_gamma   90.00
#
_symmetry.space_group_name_H-M   'P 1'
#
loop_
_entity.id
_entity.type
_entity.pdbx_description
1 polymer ?
#
loop_
_entity_poly.entity_id
_entity_poly.type
_entity_poly.pdbx_seq_one_letter_code
_entity_poly.pdbx_strand_id
1 'polypeptide(L)'
;LQVSPDAVALFILFYRIFDSESIGALQVKASALGICAQEWEHFLHWASARMTIRGDVFCPIIFPSKLRKLVASTAAVSTYPDLLTTYDRVVTFIYSDKDAFVNKIREDPQSFCSIVNKQLTSSFSALVEKADELFKRLPWDRAYDRETPLPSFEVHDVFATVLPYQGGHYDVSENRAVILSNIFTSLPLNMNMRSIRREDKELCRIPRTSVVSCDDAA
;
A
#
# COMPACT_ATOMS: atom_id res chain seq x y z
N LEU A 1 -15.61 -7.60 -0.96
CA LEU A 1 -16.75 -7.46 -1.91
C LEU A 1 -16.81 -6.10 -2.60
N GLN A 2 -16.22 -5.03 -2.05
CA GLN A 2 -16.33 -3.67 -2.60
C GLN A 2 -15.38 -3.38 -3.79
N VAL A 3 -14.35 -4.20 -4.02
CA VAL A 3 -13.32 -3.98 -5.07
C VAL A 3 -13.70 -4.68 -6.39
N SER A 4 -13.91 -6.00 -6.34
CA SER A 4 -14.30 -6.79 -7.50
C SER A 4 -14.98 -8.09 -7.07
N PRO A 5 -15.82 -8.71 -7.94
CA PRO A 5 -16.52 -9.96 -7.61
C PRO A 5 -15.58 -11.15 -7.36
N ASP A 6 -14.37 -11.12 -7.91
CA ASP A 6 -13.34 -12.16 -7.79
C ASP A 6 -12.36 -11.95 -6.63
N ALA A 7 -12.31 -10.75 -6.02
CA ALA A 7 -11.32 -10.40 -5.00
C ALA A 7 -11.28 -11.36 -3.80
N VAL A 8 -12.45 -11.79 -3.31
CA VAL A 8 -12.54 -12.71 -2.16
C VAL A 8 -11.97 -14.08 -2.52
N ALA A 9 -12.32 -14.58 -3.71
CA ALA A 9 -11.86 -15.89 -4.16
C ALA A 9 -10.35 -15.89 -4.46
N LEU A 10 -9.81 -14.80 -5.02
CA LEU A 10 -8.37 -14.60 -5.18
C LEU A 10 -7.63 -14.54 -3.84
N PHE A 11 -8.16 -13.78 -2.87
CA PHE A 11 -7.57 -13.71 -1.53
C PHE A 11 -7.49 -15.09 -0.88
N ILE A 12 -8.58 -15.86 -0.91
CA ILE A 12 -8.62 -17.22 -0.37
C ILE A 12 -7.64 -18.14 -1.12
N LEU A 13 -7.59 -18.05 -2.45
CA LEU A 13 -6.69 -18.84 -3.29
C LEU A 13 -5.23 -18.59 -2.90
N PHE A 14 -4.79 -17.32 -2.86
CA PHE A 14 -3.41 -16.98 -2.51
C PHE A 14 -3.08 -17.32 -1.06
N TYR A 15 -3.98 -17.00 -0.12
CA TYR A 15 -3.81 -17.34 1.29
C TYR A 15 -3.55 -18.84 1.46
N ARG A 16 -4.39 -19.70 0.88
CA ARG A 16 -4.24 -21.16 0.99
C ARG A 16 -2.94 -21.67 0.36
N ILE A 17 -2.55 -21.13 -0.80
CA ILE A 17 -1.31 -21.52 -1.49
C ILE A 17 -0.08 -21.16 -0.65
N PHE A 18 0.01 -19.91 -0.18
CA PHE A 18 1.17 -19.41 0.55
C PHE A 18 1.23 -19.86 2.02
N ASP A 19 0.08 -20.23 2.60
CA ASP A 19 0.03 -20.87 3.93
C ASP A 19 0.51 -22.33 3.86
N SER A 20 0.17 -23.04 2.78
CA SER A 20 0.53 -24.45 2.63
C SER A 20 2.00 -24.67 2.24
N GLU A 21 2.60 -23.73 1.50
CA GLU A 21 3.97 -23.87 0.98
C GLU A 21 4.73 -22.55 0.93
N SER A 22 6.03 -22.61 1.23
CA SER A 22 6.90 -21.43 1.12
C SER A 22 7.09 -21.01 -0.34
N ILE A 23 7.36 -19.71 -0.54
CA ILE A 23 7.65 -19.12 -1.86
C ILE A 23 8.79 -19.86 -2.57
N GLY A 24 9.84 -20.26 -1.84
CA GLY A 24 10.97 -21.01 -2.40
C GLY A 24 10.58 -22.40 -2.92
N ALA A 25 9.73 -23.13 -2.18
CA ALA A 25 9.22 -24.43 -2.62
C ALA A 25 8.34 -24.31 -3.87
N LEU A 26 7.48 -23.28 -3.92
CA LEU A 26 6.64 -22.99 -5.09
C LEU A 26 7.47 -22.62 -6.32
N GLN A 27 8.58 -21.88 -6.15
CA GLN A 27 9.47 -21.51 -7.24
C GLN A 27 10.12 -22.74 -7.90
N VAL A 28 10.51 -23.75 -7.12
CA VAL A 28 11.05 -25.01 -7.66
C VAL A 28 10.03 -25.72 -8.54
N LYS A 29 8.76 -25.79 -8.09
CA LYS A 29 7.67 -26.38 -8.87
C LYS A 29 7.36 -25.56 -10.12
N ALA A 30 7.34 -24.23 -10.01
CA ALA A 30 7.14 -23.33 -11.14
C ALA A 30 8.22 -23.56 -12.22
N SER A 31 9.49 -23.66 -11.80
CA SER A 31 10.61 -23.93 -12.70
C SER A 31 10.47 -25.28 -13.41
N ALA A 32 10.05 -26.32 -12.68
CA ALA A 32 9.79 -27.64 -13.25
C ALA A 32 8.64 -27.65 -14.29
N LEU A 33 7.71 -26.70 -14.20
CA LEU A 33 6.60 -26.52 -15.14
C LEU A 33 6.96 -25.59 -16.33
N GLY A 34 8.21 -25.15 -16.43
CA GLY A 34 8.66 -24.25 -17.50
C GLY A 34 8.16 -22.80 -17.33
N ILE A 35 7.94 -22.38 -16.08
CA ILE A 35 7.72 -20.97 -15.73
C ILE A 35 9.10 -20.34 -15.51
N CYS A 36 9.44 -19.33 -16.30
CA CYS A 36 10.75 -18.67 -16.21
C CYS A 36 10.82 -17.70 -15.01
N ALA A 37 12.02 -17.22 -14.69
CA ALA A 37 12.23 -16.31 -13.55
C ALA A 37 11.42 -15.01 -13.67
N GLN A 38 11.31 -14.44 -14.87
CA GLN A 38 10.53 -13.23 -15.11
C GLN A 38 9.02 -13.48 -14.97
N GLU A 39 8.51 -14.61 -15.47
CA GLU A 39 7.13 -15.03 -15.29
C GLU A 39 6.79 -15.22 -13.80
N TRP A 40 7.71 -15.83 -13.04
CA TRP A 40 7.60 -16.05 -11.61
C TRP A 40 7.56 -14.74 -10.81
N GLU A 41 8.48 -13.81 -11.10
CA GLU A 41 8.53 -12.50 -10.46
C GLU A 41 7.24 -11.70 -10.72
N HIS A 42 6.74 -11.71 -11.95
CA HIS A 42 5.45 -11.09 -12.28
C HIS A 42 4.28 -11.73 -11.53
N PHE A 43 4.29 -13.05 -11.36
CA PHE A 43 3.27 -13.73 -10.56
C PHE A 43 3.29 -13.29 -9.10
N LEU A 44 4.47 -13.14 -8.49
CA LEU A 44 4.59 -12.67 -7.11
C LEU A 44 4.11 -11.22 -6.97
N HIS A 45 4.51 -10.33 -7.89
CA HIS A 45 4.04 -8.95 -7.90
C HIS A 45 2.52 -8.85 -8.09
N TRP A 46 1.96 -9.67 -8.99
CA TRP A 46 0.52 -9.75 -9.19
C TRP A 46 -0.21 -10.25 -7.94
N ALA A 47 0.25 -11.34 -7.33
CA ALA A 47 -0.33 -11.90 -6.12
C ALA A 47 -0.25 -10.92 -4.94
N SER A 48 0.91 -10.28 -4.73
CA SER A 48 1.07 -9.28 -3.66
C SER A 48 0.12 -8.11 -3.86
N ALA A 49 0.02 -7.60 -5.09
CA ALA A 49 -0.80 -6.43 -5.37
C ALA A 49 -2.31 -6.73 -5.22
N ARG A 50 -2.74 -7.94 -5.62
CA ARG A 50 -4.11 -8.43 -5.39
C ARG A 50 -4.42 -8.64 -3.91
N MET A 51 -3.44 -9.00 -3.08
CA MET A 51 -3.61 -9.13 -1.63
C MET A 51 -3.59 -7.78 -0.89
N THR A 52 -2.92 -6.75 -1.42
CA THR A 52 -2.81 -5.41 -0.81
C THR A 52 -3.83 -4.39 -1.35
N ILE A 53 -4.93 -4.85 -1.95
CA ILE A 53 -6.12 -4.03 -2.31
C ILE A 53 -5.83 -2.97 -3.40
N ARG A 54 -4.77 -3.09 -4.21
CA ARG A 54 -4.83 -2.45 -5.53
C ARG A 54 -5.74 -3.31 -6.40
N GLY A 55 -6.99 -2.89 -6.49
CA GLY A 55 -8.00 -3.51 -7.36
C GLY A 55 -7.71 -3.33 -8.85
N ASP A 56 -6.92 -2.32 -9.21
CA ASP A 56 -6.43 -2.08 -10.56
C ASP A 56 -5.07 -2.72 -10.75
N VAL A 57 -5.03 -4.03 -11.00
CA VAL A 57 -3.74 -4.68 -11.25
C VAL A 57 -3.88 -5.71 -12.35
N PHE A 58 -3.16 -5.38 -13.42
CA PHE A 58 -2.77 -6.15 -14.59
C PHE A 58 -2.88 -7.68 -14.47
N CYS A 59 -3.20 -8.32 -15.59
CA CYS A 59 -3.18 -9.77 -15.71
C CYS A 59 -1.75 -10.29 -15.49
N PRO A 60 -1.57 -11.45 -14.83
CA PRO A 60 -0.27 -12.09 -14.79
C PRO A 60 0.16 -12.48 -16.21
N ILE A 61 1.45 -12.35 -16.51
CA ILE A 61 2.01 -12.71 -17.83
C ILE A 61 1.98 -14.23 -18.06
N ILE A 62 1.88 -15.02 -16.98
CA ILE A 62 1.79 -16.48 -17.04
C ILE A 62 0.52 -16.89 -17.80
N PHE A 63 0.63 -17.83 -18.74
CA PHE A 63 -0.53 -18.40 -19.43
C PHE A 63 -1.49 -19.14 -18.48
N PRO A 64 -2.82 -19.08 -18.70
CA PRO A 64 -3.81 -19.72 -17.84
C PRO A 64 -3.59 -21.22 -17.62
N SER A 65 -3.10 -21.92 -18.65
CA SER A 65 -2.81 -23.37 -18.59
C SER A 65 -1.61 -23.68 -17.70
N LYS A 66 -0.55 -22.87 -17.74
CA LYS A 66 0.62 -22.99 -16.85
C LYS A 66 0.23 -22.65 -15.41
N LEU A 67 -0.53 -21.57 -15.20
CA LEU A 67 -0.97 -21.15 -13.88
C LEU A 67 -1.87 -22.22 -13.22
N ARG A 68 -2.79 -22.82 -13.97
CA ARG A 68 -3.61 -23.93 -13.46
C ARG A 68 -2.77 -25.12 -13.03
N LYS A 69 -1.75 -25.50 -13.82
CA LYS A 69 -0.81 -26.58 -13.47
C LYS A 69 -0.02 -26.25 -12.20
N LEU A 70 0.41 -25.00 -12.05
CA LEU A 70 1.08 -24.54 -10.84
C LEU A 70 0.16 -24.70 -9.62
N VAL A 71 -1.06 -24.18 -9.67
CA VAL A 71 -2.05 -24.33 -8.58
C VAL A 71 -2.32 -25.81 -8.27
N ALA A 72 -2.48 -26.64 -9.30
CA ALA A 72 -2.69 -28.08 -9.15
C ALA A 72 -1.50 -28.82 -8.52
N SER A 73 -0.29 -28.30 -8.66
CA SER A 73 0.93 -28.91 -8.09
C SER A 73 1.17 -28.52 -6.63
N THR A 74 0.40 -27.59 -6.08
CA THR A 74 0.58 -27.09 -4.70
C THR A 74 0.08 -28.10 -3.67
N ALA A 75 0.72 -28.15 -2.49
CA ALA A 75 0.24 -28.97 -1.38
C ALA A 75 -1.16 -28.54 -0.88
N ALA A 76 -1.54 -27.29 -1.15
CA ALA A 76 -2.85 -26.74 -0.81
C ALA A 76 -4.01 -27.54 -1.44
N VAL A 77 -3.80 -28.22 -2.58
CA VAL A 77 -4.83 -29.04 -3.22
C VAL A 77 -5.19 -30.25 -2.36
N SER A 78 -4.22 -30.83 -1.65
CA SER A 78 -4.45 -31.97 -0.75
C SER A 78 -5.21 -31.54 0.51
N THR A 79 -4.96 -30.32 1.00
CA THR A 79 -5.63 -29.76 2.18
C THR A 79 -7.02 -29.21 1.87
N TYR A 80 -7.18 -28.59 0.69
CA TYR A 80 -8.40 -27.88 0.28
C TYR A 80 -8.93 -28.46 -1.05
N PRO A 81 -9.89 -29.40 -1.02
CA PRO A 81 -10.39 -30.05 -2.23
C PRO A 81 -11.16 -29.11 -3.16
N ASP A 82 -11.66 -27.98 -2.65
CA ASP A 82 -12.35 -26.92 -3.37
C ASP A 82 -11.40 -25.91 -4.05
N LEU A 83 -10.09 -26.02 -3.85
CA LEU A 83 -9.10 -25.04 -4.35
C LEU A 83 -9.12 -24.92 -5.87
N LEU A 84 -9.12 -26.06 -6.58
CA LEU A 84 -9.15 -26.07 -8.05
C LEU A 84 -10.47 -25.54 -8.60
N THR A 85 -11.59 -25.86 -7.93
CA THR A 85 -12.91 -25.31 -8.29
C THR A 85 -12.93 -23.79 -8.09
N THR A 86 -12.32 -23.30 -7.01
CA THR A 86 -12.16 -21.86 -6.74
C THR A 86 -11.31 -21.19 -7.82
N TYR A 87 -10.20 -21.81 -8.22
CA TYR A 87 -9.37 -21.32 -9.33
C TYR A 87 -10.15 -21.28 -10.66
N ASP A 88 -10.84 -22.36 -11.02
CA ASP A 88 -11.56 -22.48 -12.29
C ASP A 88 -12.72 -21.46 -12.39
N ARG A 89 -13.30 -21.03 -11.26
CA ARG A 89 -14.29 -19.94 -11.21
C ARG A 89 -13.69 -18.56 -11.44
N VAL A 90 -12.44 -18.37 -11.06
CA VAL A 90 -11.77 -17.06 -11.03
C VAL A 90 -10.91 -16.81 -12.26
N VAL A 91 -10.40 -17.87 -12.90
CA VAL A 91 -9.52 -17.76 -14.08
C VAL A 91 -10.14 -16.97 -15.22
N THR A 92 -11.45 -17.04 -15.41
CA THR A 92 -12.17 -16.25 -16.41
C THR A 92 -12.11 -14.76 -16.10
N PHE A 93 -12.13 -14.37 -14.83
CA PHE A 93 -12.01 -12.99 -14.38
C PHE A 93 -10.57 -12.50 -14.41
N ILE A 94 -9.59 -13.37 -14.13
CA ILE A 94 -8.15 -13.02 -14.15
C ILE A 94 -7.70 -12.54 -15.53
N TYR A 95 -8.17 -13.19 -16.60
CA TYR A 95 -7.74 -12.93 -17.98
C TYR A 95 -8.84 -12.31 -18.85
N SER A 96 -9.95 -11.88 -18.27
CA SER A 96 -10.97 -11.15 -19.01
C SER A 96 -10.47 -9.74 -19.29
N ASP A 97 -10.36 -9.40 -20.56
CA ASP A 97 -9.92 -8.10 -21.12
C ASP A 97 -10.93 -6.95 -20.86
N LYS A 98 -11.72 -7.05 -19.78
CA LYS A 98 -12.74 -6.07 -19.47
C LYS A 98 -12.12 -4.98 -18.62
N ASP A 99 -11.64 -3.96 -19.33
CA ASP A 99 -11.78 -2.57 -18.90
C ASP A 99 -13.13 -2.36 -18.20
N ALA A 100 -13.12 -1.57 -17.12
CA ALA A 100 -14.28 -1.12 -16.36
C ALA A 100 -14.85 -2.09 -15.31
N PHE A 101 -14.15 -2.20 -14.18
CA PHE A 101 -14.82 -1.84 -12.94
C PHE A 101 -14.35 -0.45 -12.53
N VAL A 102 -15.06 0.56 -13.06
CA VAL A 102 -14.95 1.93 -12.56
C VAL A 102 -15.22 1.87 -11.07
N ASN A 103 -14.18 2.16 -10.28
CA ASN A 103 -14.25 2.38 -8.85
C ASN A 103 -15.31 3.45 -8.60
N LYS A 104 -16.56 3.04 -8.36
CA LYS A 104 -17.46 3.84 -7.53
C LYS A 104 -16.84 3.79 -6.15
N ILE A 105 -16.06 4.81 -5.83
CA ILE A 105 -15.58 5.12 -4.49
C ILE A 105 -16.84 5.27 -3.63
N ARG A 106 -17.35 4.15 -3.11
CA ARG A 106 -18.03 4.16 -1.83
C ARG A 106 -16.94 4.44 -0.81
N GLU A 107 -17.26 5.24 0.20
CA GLU A 107 -16.37 5.49 1.33
C GLU A 107 -15.85 4.14 1.86
N ASP A 108 -14.64 3.78 1.44
CA ASP A 108 -13.99 2.57 1.90
C ASP A 108 -13.71 2.77 3.39
N PRO A 109 -13.96 1.78 4.26
CA PRO A 109 -13.62 1.87 5.66
C PRO A 109 -12.09 2.02 5.78
N GLN A 110 -11.65 3.26 5.89
CA GLN A 110 -10.26 3.59 6.12
C GLN A 110 -10.01 3.43 7.60
N SER A 111 -9.46 2.29 7.99
CA SER A 111 -8.99 2.08 9.36
C SER A 111 -7.49 1.86 9.36
N PHE A 112 -6.85 2.48 10.34
CA PHE A 112 -5.46 2.27 10.64
C PHE A 112 -5.29 2.25 12.14
N CYS A 113 -4.27 1.53 12.59
CA CYS A 113 -3.86 1.53 13.97
C CYS A 113 -2.46 2.16 14.03
N SER A 114 -2.30 3.12 14.93
CA SER A 114 -1.09 3.93 15.01
C SER A 114 -0.74 4.31 16.45
N ILE A 115 0.53 4.64 16.67
CA ILE A 115 1.07 5.11 17.95
C ILE A 115 1.51 6.56 17.77
N VAL A 116 1.18 7.40 18.74
CA VAL A 116 1.61 8.81 18.75
C VAL A 116 3.12 8.89 18.96
N ASN A 117 3.79 9.53 18.02
CA ASN A 117 5.19 9.89 18.11
C ASN A 117 5.33 11.24 18.84
N LYS A 118 5.54 11.19 20.16
CA LYS A 118 5.59 12.39 21.01
C LYS A 118 6.73 13.35 20.64
N GLN A 119 7.88 12.80 20.23
CA GLN A 119 9.05 13.59 19.89
C GLN A 119 8.79 14.44 18.63
N LEU A 120 8.27 13.82 17.56
CA LEU A 120 7.94 14.54 16.34
C LEU A 120 6.75 15.48 16.57
N THR A 121 5.74 15.05 17.32
CA THR A 121 4.57 15.88 17.67
C THR A 121 5.00 17.18 18.36
N SER A 122 5.97 17.12 19.28
CA SER A 122 6.51 18.32 19.95
C SER A 122 7.16 19.32 18.99
N SER A 123 7.81 18.84 17.92
CA SER A 123 8.40 19.73 16.89
C SER A 123 7.33 20.48 16.11
N PHE A 124 6.15 19.89 15.95
CA PHE A 124 5.00 20.53 15.31
C PHE A 124 4.22 21.45 16.25
N SER A 125 4.35 21.31 17.58
CA SER A 125 3.72 22.22 18.54
C SER A 125 4.16 23.67 18.31
N ALA A 126 5.45 23.90 18.00
CA ALA A 126 5.97 25.22 17.66
C ALA A 126 5.35 25.81 16.37
N LEU A 127 4.90 24.98 15.43
CA LEU A 127 4.17 25.43 14.23
C LEU A 127 2.76 25.90 14.59
N VAL A 128 2.07 25.16 15.47
CA VAL A 128 0.73 25.52 15.94
C VAL A 128 0.75 26.83 16.72
N GLU A 129 1.76 27.03 17.56
CA GLU A 129 1.95 28.29 18.30
C GLU A 129 2.11 29.51 17.39
N LYS A 130 2.72 29.33 16.20
CA LYS A 130 2.94 30.41 15.22
C LYS A 130 1.86 30.51 14.16
N ALA A 131 0.80 29.70 14.23
CA ALA A 131 -0.20 29.62 13.18
C ALA A 131 -0.87 30.97 12.92
N ASP A 132 -1.23 31.73 13.96
CA ASP A 132 -1.85 33.07 13.84
C ASP A 132 -0.97 34.09 13.09
N GLU A 133 0.36 33.98 13.17
CA GLU A 133 1.27 34.81 12.40
C GLU A 133 1.34 34.38 10.93
N LEU A 134 1.23 33.07 10.68
CA LEU A 134 1.24 32.50 9.33
C LEU A 134 -0.05 32.84 8.58
N PHE A 135 -1.22 32.84 9.25
CA PHE A 135 -2.49 33.21 8.62
C PHE A 135 -2.48 34.62 8.06
N LYS A 136 -1.82 35.57 8.73
CA LYS A 136 -1.67 36.96 8.25
C LYS A 136 -0.85 37.08 6.97
N ARG A 137 -0.07 36.06 6.60
CA ARG A 137 0.74 36.05 5.37
C ARG A 137 0.00 35.43 4.19
N LEU A 138 -1.19 34.88 4.40
CA LEU A 138 -1.99 34.30 3.33
C LEU A 138 -2.50 35.42 2.40
N PRO A 139 -2.66 35.14 1.10
CA PRO A 139 -2.99 36.17 0.10
C PRO A 139 -4.46 36.60 0.13
N TRP A 140 -5.28 36.06 1.03
CA TRP A 140 -6.70 36.37 1.16
C TRP A 140 -7.00 37.11 2.47
N ASP A 141 -8.13 37.82 2.48
CA ASP A 141 -8.58 38.56 3.65
C ASP A 141 -9.15 37.63 4.73
N ARG A 142 -9.13 38.07 5.98
CA ARG A 142 -9.58 37.31 7.16
C ARG A 142 -11.05 36.90 7.08
N ALA A 143 -11.85 37.59 6.27
CA ALA A 143 -13.24 37.21 5.99
C ALA A 143 -13.37 35.82 5.33
N TYR A 144 -12.28 35.28 4.77
CA TYR A 144 -12.22 33.95 4.16
C TYR A 144 -11.61 32.89 5.09
N ASP A 145 -11.14 33.27 6.29
CA ASP A 145 -10.64 32.31 7.28
C ASP A 145 -11.80 31.62 8.02
N ARG A 146 -11.57 30.38 8.44
CA ARG A 146 -12.51 29.68 9.32
C ARG A 146 -12.43 30.27 10.73
N GLU A 147 -13.59 30.51 11.34
CA GLU A 147 -13.72 30.94 12.74
C GLU A 147 -13.50 29.81 13.77
N THR A 148 -13.33 28.57 13.30
CA THR A 148 -13.17 27.38 14.15
C THR A 148 -11.80 27.32 14.80
N PRO A 149 -11.68 26.72 16.01
CA PRO A 149 -10.39 26.51 16.65
C PRO A 149 -9.46 25.70 15.75
N LEU A 150 -8.17 26.04 15.80
CA LEU A 150 -7.16 25.34 15.04
C LEU A 150 -7.14 23.85 15.40
N PRO A 151 -6.92 22.98 14.41
CA PRO A 151 -6.85 21.56 14.69
C PRO A 151 -5.63 21.23 15.54
N SER A 152 -5.75 20.22 16.40
CA SER A 152 -4.59 19.63 17.05
C SER A 152 -3.73 18.92 16.00
N PHE A 153 -2.41 19.02 16.12
CA PHE A 153 -1.47 18.33 15.24
C PHE A 153 -0.82 17.18 16.00
N GLU A 154 -0.96 15.96 15.48
CA GLU A 154 -0.31 14.76 16.03
C GLU A 154 0.45 14.03 14.93
N VAL A 155 1.63 13.53 15.27
CA VAL A 155 2.44 12.68 14.39
C VAL A 155 2.35 11.25 14.87
N HIS A 156 2.07 10.33 13.96
CA HIS A 156 1.74 8.95 14.24
C HIS A 156 2.58 7.98 13.41
N ASP A 157 3.03 6.91 14.05
CA ASP A 157 3.64 5.77 13.37
C ASP A 157 2.59 4.65 13.21
N VAL A 158 2.32 4.25 11.97
CA VAL A 158 1.29 3.28 11.62
C VAL A 158 1.83 1.86 11.68
N PHE A 159 1.14 0.96 12.37
CA PHE A 159 1.53 -0.46 12.42
C PHE A 159 0.57 -1.38 11.66
N ALA A 160 -0.66 -0.93 11.41
CA ALA A 160 -1.61 -1.64 10.56
C ALA A 160 -2.47 -0.64 9.80
N THR A 161 -2.66 -0.86 8.49
CA THR A 161 -3.54 -0.04 7.64
C THR A 161 -4.22 -0.90 6.60
N VAL A 162 -5.46 -0.56 6.27
CA VAL A 162 -6.22 -1.22 5.20
C VAL A 162 -5.99 -0.56 3.83
N LEU A 163 -5.37 0.63 3.76
CA LEU A 163 -5.16 1.36 2.50
C LEU A 163 -3.78 2.04 2.43
N PRO A 164 -3.26 2.30 1.21
CA PRO A 164 -2.12 3.19 1.02
C PRO A 164 -2.58 4.62 1.34
N TYR A 165 -2.55 4.98 2.62
CA TYR A 165 -2.88 6.32 3.08
C TYR A 165 -1.90 7.32 2.48
N GLN A 166 -2.43 8.43 1.97
CA GLN A 166 -1.62 9.53 1.46
C GLN A 166 -1.10 10.39 2.62
N GLY A 167 -0.10 9.90 3.37
CA GLY A 167 0.77 10.68 4.27
C GLY A 167 0.14 11.42 5.46
N GLY A 168 -1.17 11.65 5.47
CA GLY A 168 -1.88 12.36 6.52
C GLY A 168 -3.40 12.12 6.44
N HIS A 169 -4.06 12.34 7.57
CA HIS A 169 -5.49 12.17 7.75
C HIS A 169 -6.04 13.34 8.59
N TYR A 170 -7.19 13.88 8.18
CA TYR A 170 -7.89 14.87 8.97
C TYR A 170 -9.14 14.24 9.58
N ASP A 171 -9.14 14.13 10.91
CA ASP A 171 -10.30 13.70 11.67
C ASP A 171 -11.21 14.89 11.92
N VAL A 172 -12.33 14.92 11.19
CA VAL A 172 -13.34 15.99 11.30
C VAL A 172 -14.03 15.95 12.67
N SER A 173 -14.19 14.77 13.28
CA SER A 173 -14.91 14.61 14.54
C SER A 173 -14.11 15.10 15.73
N GLU A 174 -12.80 14.87 15.72
CA GLU A 174 -11.88 15.28 16.78
C GLU A 174 -11.18 16.61 16.49
N ASN A 175 -11.46 17.24 15.34
CA ASN A 175 -10.77 18.43 14.83
C ASN A 175 -9.24 18.27 14.90
N ARG A 176 -8.75 17.13 14.38
CA ARG A 176 -7.34 16.72 14.52
C ARG A 176 -6.71 16.44 13.16
N ALA A 177 -5.53 17.02 12.96
CA ALA A 177 -4.65 16.70 11.85
C ALA A 177 -3.62 15.65 12.27
N VAL A 178 -3.62 14.51 11.59
CA VAL A 178 -2.71 13.39 11.84
C VAL A 178 -1.73 13.26 10.69
N ILE A 179 -0.43 13.27 11.00
CA ILE A 179 0.66 13.01 10.04
C ILE A 179 1.17 11.60 10.27
N LEU A 180 1.31 10.80 9.20
CA LEU A 180 1.76 9.41 9.28
C LEU A 180 3.25 9.33 8.95
N SER A 181 4.10 9.45 9.97
CA SER A 181 5.55 9.64 9.81
C SER A 181 6.23 8.49 9.08
N ASN A 182 6.02 7.26 9.54
CA ASN A 182 6.68 6.11 8.95
C ASN A 182 6.25 5.84 7.49
N ILE A 183 5.00 6.16 7.13
CA ILE A 183 4.52 6.12 5.74
C ILE A 183 5.25 7.17 4.91
N PHE A 184 5.37 8.41 5.41
CA PHE A 184 6.08 9.47 4.72
C PHE A 184 7.57 9.12 4.49
N THR A 185 8.21 8.51 5.48
CA THR A 185 9.62 8.06 5.36
C THR A 185 9.81 6.83 4.48
N SER A 186 8.75 6.07 4.21
CA SER A 186 8.81 4.85 3.36
C SER A 186 8.82 5.14 1.86
N LEU A 187 8.69 6.41 1.46
CA LEU A 187 8.68 6.81 0.07
C LEU A 187 10.00 6.40 -0.62
N PRO A 188 9.93 5.89 -1.87
CA PRO A 188 11.09 5.35 -2.55
C PRO A 188 12.14 6.44 -2.80
N LEU A 189 13.33 6.25 -2.22
CA LEU A 189 14.47 7.18 -2.34
C LEU A 189 14.95 7.36 -3.79
N ASN A 190 14.78 6.34 -4.62
CA ASN A 190 15.17 6.33 -6.03
C ASN A 190 13.95 6.44 -6.94
N MET A 191 13.08 7.41 -6.65
CA MET A 191 11.95 7.71 -7.50
C MET A 191 12.44 8.12 -8.89
N ASN A 192 11.78 7.66 -9.95
CA ASN A 192 12.22 7.92 -11.31
C ASN A 192 12.03 9.40 -11.69
N MET A 193 13.05 10.22 -11.46
CA MET A 193 13.07 11.66 -11.74
C MET A 193 13.25 11.96 -13.24
N ARG A 194 12.38 11.41 -14.11
CA ARG A 194 12.48 11.59 -15.58
C ARG A 194 12.33 13.06 -15.99
N SER A 195 11.46 13.80 -15.30
CA SER A 195 11.10 15.18 -15.64
C SER A 195 11.95 16.23 -14.92
N ILE A 196 12.91 15.81 -14.09
CA ILE A 196 13.80 16.73 -13.36
C ILE A 196 15.11 16.84 -14.14
N ARG A 197 15.61 18.08 -14.30
CA ARG A 197 16.89 18.33 -14.96
C ARG A 197 18.01 17.64 -14.21
N ARG A 198 19.07 17.28 -14.93
CA ARG A 198 20.17 16.51 -14.34
C ARG A 198 20.82 17.26 -13.18
N GLU A 199 21.02 18.57 -13.32
CA GLU A 199 21.59 19.42 -12.26
C GLU A 199 20.73 19.48 -10.99
N ASP A 200 19.39 19.38 -11.12
CA ASP A 200 18.47 19.53 -9.99
C ASP A 200 18.22 18.21 -9.23
N LYS A 201 18.68 17.08 -9.78
CA LYS A 201 18.41 15.75 -9.20
C LYS A 201 19.00 15.56 -7.82
N GLU A 202 20.16 16.16 -7.52
CA GLU A 202 20.76 16.05 -6.19
C GLU A 202 19.99 16.87 -5.15
N LEU A 203 19.43 18.02 -5.52
CA LEU A 203 18.61 18.86 -4.63
C LEU A 203 17.28 18.17 -4.28
N CYS A 204 16.72 17.39 -5.20
CA CYS A 204 15.48 16.66 -5.00
C CYS A 204 15.68 15.31 -4.28
N ARG A 205 16.92 14.86 -4.06
CA ARG A 205 17.18 13.64 -3.29
C ARG A 205 17.03 13.93 -1.81
N ILE A 206 16.22 13.12 -1.14
CA ILE A 206 16.06 13.17 0.31
C ILE A 206 17.38 12.69 0.94
N PRO A 207 18.11 13.53 1.70
CA PRO A 207 19.34 13.12 2.34
C PRO A 207 19.05 12.07 3.42
N ARG A 208 19.94 11.09 3.56
CA ARG A 208 19.91 10.18 4.72
C ARG A 208 20.21 11.00 5.97
N THR A 209 19.22 11.35 6.76
CA THR A 209 19.46 11.45 8.20
C THR A 209 19.63 10.02 8.68
N SER A 210 20.85 9.66 9.09
CA SER A 210 21.08 8.48 9.90
C SER A 210 20.06 8.50 11.03
N VAL A 211 19.28 7.43 11.16
CA VAL A 211 18.62 7.13 12.43
C VAL A 211 19.73 7.14 13.47
N VAL A 212 19.73 8.16 14.33
CA VAL A 212 20.61 8.16 15.50
C VAL A 212 20.10 6.98 16.33
N SER A 213 20.81 5.85 16.29
CA SER A 213 20.61 4.78 17.24
C SER A 213 20.86 5.38 18.63
N CYS A 214 19.88 5.29 19.51
CA CYS A 214 20.02 5.70 20.92
C CYS A 214 21.03 4.84 21.72
N ASP A 215 21.91 4.10 21.05
CA ASP A 215 22.87 3.19 21.69
C ASP A 215 24.22 3.86 22.04
N ASP A 216 24.44 5.12 21.64
CA ASP A 216 25.69 5.86 21.96
C ASP A 216 25.55 6.84 23.13
N ALA A 217 24.63 6.56 24.06
CA ALA A 217 24.55 7.26 25.34
C ALA A 217 24.80 6.27 26.50
N ALA A 218 26.04 5.82 26.63
CA ALA A 218 26.58 5.17 27.83
C ALA A 218 28.03 5.62 28.08
#